data_AF-A0A1D1YHH8-F1
#
_entry.id   AF-A0A1D1YHH8-F1
#
_cell.length_a   1.000
_cell.length_b   1.000
_cell.length_c   1.000
_cell.angle_alpha   90.00
_cell.angle_beta   90.00
_cell.angle_gamma   90.00
#
_symmetry.space_group_name_H-M   'P 1'
#
loop_
_entity.id
_entity.type
_entity.pdbx_description
1 polymer ?
#
loop_
_entity_poly.entity_id
_entity_poly.type
_entity_poly.pdbx_seq_one_letter_code
_entity_poly.pdbx_strand_id
1 'polypeptide(L)'
;SYDLMEKMLKVYVYEEGEKPIFHQPYLTGIYASEAWFMKQMEGSQHFVVDNPTKAHLFYMPFSSTSLRFELYDARLHNGRKMVDYLKNYVGLISEKHPFWNRTSGADHFLAGCHDMATRPTARAMGNSIRALCNADVSDGFRLGMDVSLPETVVYKEQDPTRDLGGRPARKRPVLAFFAGQMHGYLRPLLLQHWENRDPDMKVF
;
A
#
# COMPACT_ATOMS: atom_id res chain seq x y z
N SER A 1 -18.71 -6.93 -11.72
CA SER A 1 -18.60 -5.48 -11.46
C SER A 1 -18.02 -5.26 -10.07
N TYR A 2 -17.57 -4.04 -9.75
CA TYR A 2 -17.11 -3.69 -8.39
C TYR A 2 -18.21 -3.92 -7.35
N ASP A 3 -19.47 -3.59 -7.64
CA ASP A 3 -20.60 -3.82 -6.74
C ASP A 3 -20.79 -5.31 -6.35
N LEU A 4 -20.47 -6.22 -7.26
CA LEU A 4 -20.55 -7.65 -6.99
C LEU A 4 -19.37 -8.10 -6.10
N MET A 5 -18.16 -7.60 -6.39
CA MET A 5 -16.98 -7.85 -5.56
C MET A 5 -17.23 -7.35 -4.14
N GLU A 6 -17.74 -6.13 -3.98
CA GLU A 6 -18.05 -5.56 -2.67
C GLU A 6 -19.00 -6.45 -1.86
N LYS A 7 -19.98 -7.10 -2.49
CA LYS A 7 -20.94 -7.98 -1.81
C LYS A 7 -20.38 -9.36 -1.49
N MET A 8 -19.46 -9.86 -2.31
CA MET A 8 -19.01 -11.25 -2.26
C MET A 8 -17.63 -11.43 -1.63
N LEU A 9 -16.77 -10.41 -1.67
CA LEU A 9 -15.38 -10.54 -1.23
C LEU A 9 -15.34 -10.96 0.25
N LYS A 10 -14.43 -11.89 0.53
CA LYS A 10 -14.16 -12.42 1.85
C LYS A 10 -12.66 -12.49 2.03
N VAL A 11 -12.18 -11.89 3.10
CA VAL A 11 -10.76 -11.75 3.39
C VAL A 11 -10.49 -12.44 4.72
N TYR A 12 -9.48 -13.29 4.76
CA TYR A 12 -8.91 -13.73 6.03
C TYR A 12 -7.71 -12.84 6.35
N VAL A 13 -7.63 -12.33 7.57
CA VAL A 13 -6.49 -11.54 8.04
C VAL A 13 -5.61 -12.44 8.89
N TYR A 14 -4.34 -12.57 8.53
CA TYR A 14 -3.39 -13.29 9.38
C TYR A 14 -3.17 -12.55 10.69
N GLU A 15 -3.17 -13.28 11.80
CA GLU A 15 -2.95 -12.74 13.16
C GLU A 15 -1.47 -12.76 13.58
N GLU A 16 -0.63 -13.42 12.79
CA GLU A 16 0.80 -13.53 13.07
C GLU A 16 1.53 -12.21 12.82
N GLY A 17 2.67 -12.05 13.52
CA GLY A 17 3.57 -10.92 13.37
C GLY A 17 3.65 -10.08 14.63
N GLU A 18 4.81 -9.48 14.87
CA GLU A 18 5.07 -8.68 16.06
C GLU A 18 4.86 -7.18 15.79
N LYS A 19 4.28 -6.51 16.78
CA LYS A 19 4.22 -5.05 16.85
C LYS A 19 5.63 -4.48 17.03
N PRO A 20 5.93 -3.28 16.48
CA PRO A 20 5.02 -2.36 15.80
C PRO A 20 4.93 -2.58 14.28
N ILE A 21 5.56 -3.62 13.73
CA ILE A 21 5.61 -3.85 12.29
C ILE A 21 4.27 -4.42 11.78
N PHE A 22 3.68 -5.34 12.52
CA PHE A 22 2.38 -5.93 12.18
C PHE A 22 1.28 -5.43 13.11
N HIS A 23 0.04 -5.38 12.62
CA HIS A 23 -1.16 -5.10 13.42
C HIS A 23 -1.13 -3.79 14.24
N GLN A 24 -0.33 -2.81 13.83
CA GLN A 24 -0.22 -1.52 14.50
C GLN A 24 -0.12 -0.39 13.48
N PRO A 25 -1.27 0.21 13.11
CA PRO A 25 -1.32 1.27 12.11
C PRO A 25 -0.87 2.63 12.67
N TYR A 26 -0.08 3.39 11.90
CA TYR A 26 0.21 4.81 12.14
C TYR A 26 -0.69 5.69 11.25
N LEU A 27 -1.76 6.22 11.83
CA LEU A 27 -2.91 6.76 11.08
C LEU A 27 -2.75 8.22 10.60
N THR A 28 -1.59 8.81 10.80
CA THR A 28 -1.27 10.19 10.41
C THR A 28 0.03 10.26 9.62
N GLY A 29 0.24 11.38 8.93
CA GLY A 29 1.39 11.59 8.05
C GLY A 29 1.11 11.17 6.61
N ILE A 30 2.17 11.18 5.79
CA ILE A 30 2.09 10.99 4.34
C ILE A 30 1.81 9.53 3.94
N TYR A 31 2.26 8.56 4.74
CA TYR A 31 2.06 7.13 4.48
C TYR A 31 0.79 6.56 5.11
N ALA A 32 -0.11 7.42 5.59
CA ALA A 32 -1.27 7.01 6.38
C ALA A 32 -2.23 6.09 5.61
N SER A 33 -2.20 6.08 4.27
CA SER A 33 -3.06 5.20 3.46
C SER A 33 -2.87 3.72 3.78
N GLU A 34 -1.64 3.24 4.04
CA GLU A 34 -1.41 1.83 4.43
C GLU A 34 -2.04 1.49 5.79
N ALA A 35 -1.91 2.43 6.73
CA ALA A 35 -2.38 2.29 8.10
C ALA A 35 -3.91 2.36 8.19
N TRP A 36 -4.54 3.26 7.41
CA TRP A 36 -5.98 3.30 7.29
C TRP A 36 -6.52 2.05 6.62
N PHE A 37 -5.86 1.54 5.57
CA PHE A 37 -6.24 0.26 4.98
C PHE A 37 -6.22 -0.87 6.02
N MET A 38 -5.13 -0.98 6.78
CA MET A 38 -4.98 -1.98 7.85
C MET A 38 -6.11 -1.87 8.88
N LYS A 39 -6.31 -0.68 9.46
CA LYS A 39 -7.35 -0.43 10.47
C LYS A 39 -8.75 -0.78 9.97
N GLN A 40 -9.08 -0.36 8.74
CA GLN A 40 -10.40 -0.60 8.17
C GLN A 40 -10.60 -2.05 7.78
N MET A 41 -9.57 -2.74 7.29
CA MET A 41 -9.65 -4.16 6.94
C MET A 41 -9.80 -5.02 8.19
N GLU A 42 -8.91 -4.86 9.18
CA GLU A 42 -8.96 -5.62 10.44
C GLU A 42 -10.27 -5.42 11.22
N GLY A 43 -10.83 -4.20 11.17
CA GLY A 43 -12.11 -3.89 11.82
C GLY A 43 -13.35 -4.19 10.97
N SER A 44 -13.21 -4.73 9.76
CA SER A 44 -14.35 -4.87 8.83
C SER A 44 -15.23 -6.07 9.16
N GLN A 45 -16.47 -5.80 9.57
CA GLN A 45 -17.51 -6.84 9.70
C GLN A 45 -18.08 -7.32 8.36
N HIS A 46 -17.76 -6.63 7.26
CA HIS A 46 -18.32 -6.88 5.94
C HIS A 46 -17.44 -7.81 5.10
N PHE A 47 -16.12 -7.57 5.15
CA PHE A 47 -15.13 -8.30 4.36
C PHE A 47 -14.47 -9.44 5.13
N VAL A 48 -14.18 -9.27 6.43
CA VAL A 48 -13.39 -10.25 7.18
C VAL A 48 -14.21 -11.49 7.49
N VAL A 49 -13.54 -12.65 7.42
CA VAL A 49 -14.08 -13.93 7.87
C VAL A 49 -13.10 -14.59 8.84
N ASP A 50 -13.63 -15.18 9.91
CA ASP A 50 -12.81 -15.91 10.89
C ASP A 50 -12.38 -17.29 10.37
N ASN A 51 -13.21 -17.90 9.50
CA ASN A 51 -12.89 -19.19 8.90
C ASN A 51 -12.12 -18.98 7.58
N PRO A 52 -10.81 -19.28 7.52
CA PRO A 52 -10.00 -19.06 6.33
C PRO A 52 -10.45 -19.90 5.11
N THR A 53 -11.20 -20.99 5.31
CA THR A 53 -11.71 -21.79 4.18
C THR A 53 -12.79 -21.07 3.39
N LYS A 54 -13.40 -20.01 3.95
CA LYS A 54 -14.38 -19.14 3.28
C LYS A 54 -13.74 -17.93 2.59
N ALA A 55 -12.43 -17.73 2.77
CA ALA A 55 -11.75 -16.55 2.26
C ALA A 55 -11.43 -16.70 0.76
N HIS A 56 -11.59 -15.60 0.05
CA HIS A 56 -11.16 -15.45 -1.34
C HIS A 56 -9.72 -14.93 -1.43
N LEU A 57 -9.32 -14.08 -0.48
CA LEU A 57 -7.99 -13.49 -0.39
C LEU A 57 -7.50 -13.48 1.06
N PHE A 58 -6.18 -13.39 1.23
CA PHE A 58 -5.52 -13.42 2.53
C PHE A 58 -4.70 -12.15 2.74
N TYR A 59 -5.04 -11.37 3.75
CA TYR A 59 -4.34 -10.12 4.06
C TYR A 59 -3.16 -10.37 5.00
N MET A 60 -2.00 -9.79 4.66
CA MET A 60 -0.80 -9.73 5.51
C MET A 60 -0.64 -8.31 6.07
N PRO A 61 -1.08 -8.04 7.30
CA PRO A 61 -1.13 -6.70 7.87
C PRO A 61 0.23 -6.25 8.39
N PHE A 62 1.07 -5.70 7.52
CA PHE A 62 2.33 -5.05 7.91
C PHE A 62 2.33 -3.55 7.59
N SER A 63 3.14 -2.79 8.33
CA SER A 63 3.40 -1.38 8.15
C SER A 63 4.78 -1.21 7.53
N SER A 64 4.85 -0.70 6.30
CA SER A 64 6.13 -0.46 5.64
C SER A 64 6.91 0.68 6.30
N THR A 65 6.18 1.63 6.91
CA THR A 65 6.72 2.70 7.74
C THR A 65 7.40 2.14 8.99
N SER A 66 6.72 1.30 9.76
CA SER A 66 7.29 0.65 10.95
C SER A 66 8.48 -0.23 10.58
N LEU A 67 8.34 -1.05 9.53
CA LEU A 67 9.43 -1.89 9.02
C LEU A 67 10.68 -1.06 8.72
N ARG A 68 10.50 0.10 8.11
CA ARG A 68 11.58 1.04 7.82
C ARG A 68 12.20 1.63 9.08
N PHE A 69 11.39 2.08 10.04
CA PHE A 69 11.90 2.68 11.28
C PHE A 69 12.67 1.68 12.14
N GLU A 70 12.16 0.46 12.27
CA GLU A 70 12.74 -0.55 13.15
C GLU A 70 14.01 -1.19 12.58
N LEU A 71 14.06 -1.44 11.27
CA LEU A 71 15.05 -2.39 10.72
C LEU A 71 16.06 -1.82 9.73
N TYR A 72 15.83 -0.63 9.17
CA TYR A 72 16.73 -0.08 8.16
C TYR A 72 17.89 0.68 8.80
N ASP A 73 19.10 0.26 8.46
CA ASP A 73 20.31 0.97 8.83
C ASP A 73 20.70 2.01 7.77
N ALA A 74 20.44 3.28 8.09
CA ALA A 74 20.76 4.39 7.20
C ALA A 74 22.26 4.57 6.97
N ARG A 75 23.13 4.12 7.89
CA ARG A 75 24.58 4.23 7.73
C ARG A 75 25.09 3.28 6.64
N LEU A 76 24.47 2.11 6.53
CA LEU A 76 24.86 1.06 5.59
C LEU A 76 24.05 1.08 4.29
N HIS A 77 23.02 1.93 4.19
CA HIS A 77 22.06 1.98 3.07
C HIS A 77 21.53 0.58 2.71
N ASN A 78 21.28 -0.25 3.73
CA ASN A 78 21.06 -1.68 3.54
C ASN A 78 19.68 -2.11 4.03
N GLY A 79 18.81 -2.48 3.08
CA GLY A 79 17.48 -3.04 3.34
C GLY A 79 17.45 -4.55 3.60
N ARG A 80 18.60 -5.25 3.71
CA ARG A 80 18.65 -6.71 3.88
C ARG A 80 17.89 -7.19 5.11
N LYS A 81 18.02 -6.50 6.25
CA LYS A 81 17.28 -6.85 7.49
C LYS A 81 15.77 -6.83 7.28
N MET A 82 15.25 -5.86 6.52
CA MET A 82 13.82 -5.78 6.18
C MET A 82 13.40 -6.98 5.32
N VAL A 83 14.21 -7.34 4.32
CA VAL A 83 13.95 -8.51 3.46
C VAL A 83 13.92 -9.79 4.28
N ASP A 84 14.94 -10.01 5.11
CA ASP A 84 15.06 -11.23 5.92
C ASP A 84 13.93 -11.34 6.94
N TYR A 85 13.54 -10.22 7.55
CA TYR A 85 12.40 -10.17 8.48
C TYR A 85 11.08 -10.53 7.80
N LEU A 86 10.79 -9.97 6.63
CA LEU A 86 9.60 -10.33 5.85
C LEU A 86 9.63 -11.78 5.35
N LYS A 87 10.80 -12.32 5.01
CA LYS A 87 10.95 -13.74 4.65
C LYS A 87 10.66 -14.67 5.83
N ASN A 88 11.12 -14.30 7.03
CA ASN A 88 10.82 -15.07 8.25
C ASN A 88 9.32 -15.05 8.55
N TYR A 89 8.67 -13.91 8.37
CA TYR A 89 7.22 -13.80 8.50
C TYR A 89 6.48 -14.71 7.50
N VAL A 90 6.87 -14.67 6.22
CA VAL A 90 6.32 -15.57 5.20
C VAL A 90 6.57 -17.04 5.57
N GLY A 91 7.75 -17.38 6.07
CA GLY A 91 8.08 -18.71 6.57
C GLY A 91 7.12 -19.16 7.67
N LEU A 92 6.94 -18.34 8.70
CA LEU A 92 5.99 -18.57 9.79
C LEU A 92 4.56 -18.80 9.29
N ILE A 93 4.08 -17.95 8.38
CA ILE A 93 2.75 -18.09 7.76
C ILE A 93 2.66 -19.41 6.99
N SER A 94 3.67 -19.73 6.19
CA SER A 94 3.70 -20.92 5.34
C SER A 94 3.75 -22.24 6.12
N GLU A 95 4.37 -22.23 7.29
CA GLU A 95 4.44 -23.39 8.19
C GLU A 95 3.13 -23.59 8.94
N LYS A 96 2.51 -22.50 9.41
CA LYS A 96 1.31 -22.55 10.25
C LYS A 96 0.02 -22.71 9.45
N HIS A 97 -0.04 -22.14 8.24
CA HIS A 97 -1.26 -22.06 7.44
C HIS A 97 -1.13 -22.76 6.09
N PRO A 98 -1.97 -23.77 5.80
CA PRO A 98 -1.90 -24.50 4.52
C PRO A 98 -2.24 -23.63 3.30
N PHE A 99 -2.93 -22.51 3.52
CA PHE A 99 -3.42 -21.63 2.45
C PHE A 99 -2.29 -20.92 1.70
N TRP A 100 -1.19 -20.59 2.36
CA TRP A 100 -0.02 -19.99 1.69
C TRP A 100 0.54 -20.93 0.63
N ASN A 101 0.76 -22.20 0.98
CA ASN A 101 1.40 -23.17 0.10
C ASN A 101 0.50 -23.59 -1.09
N ARG A 102 -0.82 -23.40 -0.99
CA ARG A 102 -1.77 -23.70 -2.07
C ARG A 102 -1.49 -22.90 -3.35
N THR A 103 -1.11 -21.63 -3.20
CA THR A 103 -0.91 -20.69 -4.30
C THR A 103 0.50 -20.12 -4.33
N SER A 104 1.34 -20.50 -3.36
CA SER A 104 2.65 -19.89 -3.11
C SER A 104 2.57 -18.37 -2.94
N GLY A 105 1.51 -17.89 -2.27
CA GLY A 105 1.31 -16.49 -1.97
C GLY A 105 0.48 -15.69 -2.98
N ALA A 106 -0.05 -16.30 -4.05
CA ALA A 106 -0.67 -15.56 -5.16
C ALA A 106 -2.07 -14.99 -4.88
N ASP A 107 -2.77 -15.52 -3.89
CA ASP A 107 -4.04 -15.01 -3.34
C ASP A 107 -3.84 -14.24 -2.03
N HIS A 108 -2.59 -13.94 -1.69
CA HIS A 108 -2.21 -13.10 -0.58
C HIS A 108 -1.98 -11.68 -1.04
N PHE A 109 -2.27 -10.73 -0.17
CA PHE A 109 -2.05 -9.33 -0.50
C PHE A 109 -1.60 -8.50 0.70
N LEU A 110 -1.00 -7.36 0.38
CA LEU A 110 -0.50 -6.38 1.34
C LEU A 110 -0.71 -4.96 0.83
N ALA A 111 -0.64 -4.00 1.75
CA ALA A 111 -0.59 -2.57 1.44
C ALA A 111 0.69 -1.98 2.04
N GLY A 112 1.44 -1.21 1.26
CA GLY A 112 2.69 -0.59 1.70
C GLY A 112 2.89 0.76 1.02
N CYS A 113 2.87 1.84 1.77
CA CYS A 113 2.95 3.18 1.19
C CYS A 113 4.34 3.83 1.27
N HIS A 114 5.18 3.45 2.24
CA HIS A 114 6.52 4.03 2.31
C HIS A 114 7.33 3.74 1.04
N ASP A 115 8.15 4.68 0.57
CA ASP A 115 8.95 4.57 -0.67
C ASP A 115 9.82 3.31 -0.76
N MET A 116 10.17 2.75 0.39
CA MET A 116 11.04 1.58 0.55
C MET A 116 10.23 0.28 0.71
N ALA A 117 8.90 0.30 0.57
CA ALA A 117 8.08 -0.90 0.62
C ALA A 117 8.34 -1.82 -0.59
N THR A 118 8.64 -1.25 -1.75
CA THR A 118 8.71 -1.98 -3.02
C THR A 118 9.80 -3.06 -3.04
N ARG A 119 11.07 -2.73 -2.73
CA ARG A 119 12.16 -3.72 -2.81
C ARG A 119 12.06 -4.86 -1.79
N PRO A 120 11.81 -4.61 -0.50
CA PRO A 120 11.72 -5.67 0.51
C PRO A 120 10.58 -6.61 0.21
N THR A 121 9.40 -6.07 -0.12
CA THR A 121 8.24 -6.89 -0.48
C THR A 121 8.45 -7.64 -1.80
N ALA A 122 9.15 -7.07 -2.79
CA ALA A 122 9.46 -7.77 -4.03
C ALA A 122 10.29 -9.03 -3.79
N ARG A 123 11.22 -8.96 -2.83
CA ARG A 123 12.16 -10.06 -2.52
C ARG A 123 11.60 -11.10 -1.56
N ALA A 124 10.69 -10.71 -0.67
CA ALA A 124 10.14 -11.59 0.35
C ALA A 124 8.73 -12.11 0.01
N MET A 125 7.94 -11.31 -0.71
CA MET A 125 6.50 -11.50 -0.95
C MET A 125 6.16 -11.27 -2.43
N GLY A 126 7.10 -11.49 -3.33
CA GLY A 126 6.99 -11.10 -4.75
C GLY A 126 5.91 -11.84 -5.54
N ASN A 127 5.34 -12.92 -5.01
CA ASN A 127 4.20 -13.63 -5.59
C ASN A 127 2.85 -13.06 -5.15
N SER A 128 2.82 -12.27 -4.08
CA SER A 128 1.60 -11.68 -3.54
C SER A 128 1.18 -10.42 -4.29
N ILE A 129 -0.10 -10.09 -4.20
CA ILE A 129 -0.66 -8.85 -4.73
C ILE A 129 -0.23 -7.70 -3.82
N ARG A 130 0.47 -6.70 -4.36
CA ARG A 130 0.98 -5.60 -3.53
C ARG A 130 0.33 -4.29 -3.94
N ALA A 131 -0.39 -3.67 -3.02
CA ALA A 131 -0.86 -2.30 -3.15
C ALA A 131 0.26 -1.36 -2.66
N LEU A 132 0.94 -0.66 -3.57
CA LEU A 132 2.14 0.12 -3.26
C LEU A 132 2.00 1.58 -3.71
N CYS A 133 2.47 2.53 -2.89
CA CYS A 133 2.48 3.95 -3.28
C CYS A 133 3.56 4.25 -4.32
N ASN A 134 4.73 3.62 -4.19
CA ASN A 134 5.78 3.71 -5.20
C ASN A 134 5.57 2.65 -6.30
N ALA A 135 5.19 3.11 -7.49
CA ALA A 135 4.96 2.29 -8.67
C ALA A 135 6.16 2.19 -9.63
N ASP A 136 7.38 2.42 -9.14
CA ASP A 136 8.60 2.31 -9.93
C ASP A 136 8.92 0.86 -10.32
N VAL A 137 8.75 0.54 -11.59
CA VAL A 137 9.04 -0.77 -12.17
C VAL A 137 10.52 -1.14 -12.09
N SER A 138 11.42 -0.15 -12.05
CA SER A 138 12.85 -0.38 -11.90
C SER A 138 13.23 -0.80 -10.48
N ASP A 139 12.37 -0.52 -9.50
CA ASP A 139 12.57 -0.87 -8.09
C ASP A 139 11.80 -2.12 -7.64
N GLY A 140 11.16 -2.81 -8.60
CA GLY A 140 10.50 -4.09 -8.40
C GLY A 140 8.99 -4.06 -8.35
N PHE A 141 8.34 -2.96 -8.78
CA PHE A 141 6.91 -2.94 -9.06
C PHE A 141 6.60 -3.78 -10.31
N ARG A 142 5.57 -4.63 -10.24
CA ARG A 142 5.18 -5.60 -11.27
C ARG A 142 3.86 -5.20 -11.91
N LEU A 143 3.92 -4.75 -13.16
CA LEU A 143 2.75 -4.47 -13.97
C LEU A 143 1.87 -5.72 -14.13
N GLY A 144 0.55 -5.55 -13.99
CA GLY A 144 -0.43 -6.63 -14.10
C GLY A 144 -0.58 -7.49 -12.83
N MET A 145 0.18 -7.23 -11.77
CA MET A 145 0.07 -7.92 -10.49
C MET A 145 -0.03 -6.94 -9.31
N ASP A 146 0.85 -5.93 -9.26
CA ASP A 146 0.79 -4.91 -8.24
C ASP A 146 -0.22 -3.81 -8.61
N VAL A 147 -0.71 -3.13 -7.58
CA VAL A 147 -1.69 -2.05 -7.68
C VAL A 147 -1.07 -0.77 -7.12
N SER A 148 -1.20 0.33 -7.86
CA SER A 148 -0.80 1.64 -7.34
C SER A 148 -1.77 2.10 -6.26
N LEU A 149 -1.27 2.36 -5.06
CA LEU A 149 -2.00 2.93 -3.95
C LEU A 149 -1.74 4.44 -3.90
N PRO A 150 -2.75 5.32 -3.92
CA PRO A 150 -2.50 6.76 -3.78
C PRO A 150 -1.94 7.08 -2.39
N GLU A 151 -0.81 7.79 -2.36
CA GLU A 151 -0.32 8.42 -1.14
C GLU A 151 -1.32 9.47 -0.68
N THR A 152 -1.73 9.41 0.58
CA THR A 152 -2.71 10.34 1.16
C THR A 152 -2.21 10.84 2.49
N VAL A 153 -2.06 12.16 2.60
CA VAL A 153 -1.66 12.80 3.84
C VAL A 153 -2.85 12.91 4.78
N VAL A 154 -2.74 12.30 5.97
CA VAL A 154 -3.74 12.47 7.03
C VAL A 154 -3.13 13.29 8.16
N TYR A 155 -3.68 14.48 8.40
CA TYR A 155 -3.18 15.38 9.44
C TYR A 155 -3.72 15.07 10.82
N LYS A 156 -4.97 14.60 10.92
CA LYS A 156 -5.66 14.33 12.18
C LYS A 156 -6.45 13.04 12.06
N GLU A 157 -6.26 12.11 12.99
CA GLU A 157 -6.98 10.84 12.99
C GLU A 157 -8.49 11.03 13.19
N GLN A 158 -8.89 12.02 14.00
CA GLN A 158 -10.30 12.28 14.32
C GLN A 158 -11.08 12.91 13.15
N ASP A 159 -10.36 13.44 12.16
CA ASP A 159 -10.93 14.04 10.96
C ASP A 159 -10.03 13.69 9.75
N PRO A 160 -10.03 12.41 9.33
CA PRO A 160 -9.12 11.94 8.28
C PRO A 160 -9.49 12.47 6.90
N THR A 161 -10.71 12.97 6.76
CA THR A 161 -11.23 13.60 5.55
C THR A 161 -11.15 15.12 5.59
N ARG A 162 -10.43 15.69 6.57
CA ARG A 162 -10.21 17.13 6.62
C ARG A 162 -9.61 17.61 5.30
N ASP A 163 -10.21 18.64 4.72
CA ASP A 163 -9.82 19.22 3.43
C ASP A 163 -10.01 18.28 2.21
N LEU A 164 -10.48 17.03 2.41
CA LEU A 164 -10.99 16.17 1.35
C LEU A 164 -12.43 16.59 1.03
N GLY A 165 -12.63 17.16 -0.15
CA GLY A 165 -13.93 17.65 -0.59
C GLY A 165 -13.98 17.97 -2.08
N GLY A 166 -14.89 18.85 -2.45
CA GLY A 166 -15.11 19.29 -3.82
C GLY A 166 -16.27 18.58 -4.51
N ARG A 167 -16.39 18.81 -5.82
CA ARG A 167 -17.51 18.31 -6.60
C ARG A 167 -17.41 16.78 -6.78
N PRO A 168 -18.55 16.06 -6.87
CA PRO A 168 -18.56 14.66 -7.30
C PRO A 168 -17.78 14.49 -8.60
N ALA A 169 -17.20 13.31 -8.86
CA ALA A 169 -16.34 13.07 -10.03
C ALA A 169 -16.93 13.61 -11.35
N ARG A 170 -18.23 13.38 -11.61
CA ARG A 170 -18.96 13.88 -12.79
C ARG A 170 -19.08 15.40 -12.92
N LYS A 171 -18.86 16.13 -11.84
CA LYS A 171 -19.00 17.59 -11.75
C LYS A 171 -17.66 18.31 -11.55
N ARG A 172 -16.54 17.59 -11.48
CA ARG A 172 -15.20 18.18 -11.32
C ARG A 172 -14.80 18.87 -12.63
N PRO A 173 -14.57 20.19 -12.64
CA PRO A 173 -14.20 20.93 -13.85
C PRO A 173 -12.72 20.79 -14.20
N VAL A 174 -11.89 20.35 -13.25
CA VAL A 174 -10.46 20.09 -13.43
C VAL A 174 -10.25 18.59 -13.25
N LEU A 175 -9.76 17.94 -14.29
CA LEU A 175 -9.54 16.50 -14.32
C LEU A 175 -8.07 16.13 -14.09
N ALA A 176 -7.16 17.05 -14.41
CA ALA A 176 -5.73 16.89 -14.19
C ALA A 176 -5.12 18.18 -13.63
N PHE A 177 -4.18 18.02 -12.71
CA PHE A 177 -3.34 19.11 -12.24
C PHE A 177 -1.94 18.60 -11.89
N PHE A 178 -0.98 19.50 -11.90
CA PHE A 178 0.38 19.30 -11.44
C PHE A 178 0.70 20.31 -10.34
N ALA A 179 1.20 19.84 -9.21
CA ALA A 179 1.52 20.68 -8.07
C ALA A 179 2.70 20.13 -7.25
N GLY A 180 3.41 21.05 -6.58
CA GLY A 180 4.39 20.73 -5.54
C GLY A 180 5.81 21.18 -5.86
N GLN A 181 6.71 20.96 -4.89
CA GLN A 181 8.08 21.47 -4.92
C GLN A 181 8.92 20.91 -6.08
N MET A 182 9.92 21.67 -6.54
CA MET A 182 10.85 21.26 -7.62
C MET A 182 11.92 20.28 -7.14
N HIS A 183 11.47 19.05 -6.85
CA HIS A 183 12.31 17.93 -6.47
C HIS A 183 12.37 16.84 -7.55
N GLY A 184 13.59 16.34 -7.80
CA GLY A 184 13.85 15.32 -8.82
C GLY A 184 13.95 15.88 -10.24
N TYR A 185 14.55 15.10 -11.13
CA TYR A 185 14.84 15.53 -12.52
C TYR A 185 13.59 15.58 -13.42
N LEU A 186 12.54 14.82 -13.07
CA LEU A 186 11.35 14.67 -13.92
C LEU A 186 10.45 15.91 -13.87
N ARG A 187 10.33 16.57 -12.70
CA ARG A 187 9.40 17.70 -12.52
C ARG A 187 9.69 18.87 -13.46
N PRO A 188 10.94 19.33 -13.66
CA PRO A 188 11.24 20.38 -14.65
C PRO A 188 10.84 20.00 -16.08
N LEU A 189 11.01 18.73 -16.47
CA LEU A 189 10.63 18.25 -17.80
C LEU A 189 9.11 18.27 -18.00
N LEU A 190 8.35 17.88 -16.97
CA LEU A 190 6.89 17.93 -16.99
C LEU A 190 6.36 19.37 -17.07
N LEU A 191 6.97 20.30 -16.32
CA LEU A 191 6.63 21.72 -16.43
C LEU A 191 6.93 22.26 -17.82
N GLN A 192 8.12 21.99 -18.38
CA GLN A 192 8.44 22.42 -19.75
C GLN A 192 7.43 21.90 -20.78
N HIS A 193 6.85 20.72 -20.55
CA HIS A 193 5.87 20.10 -21.42
C HIS A 193 4.44 20.64 -21.23
N TRP A 194 3.99 20.90 -19.99
CA TRP A 194 2.60 21.26 -19.70
C TRP A 194 2.37 22.75 -19.48
N GLU A 195 3.34 23.45 -18.88
CA GLU A 195 3.20 24.83 -18.46
C GLU A 195 2.92 25.73 -19.67
N ASN A 196 1.76 26.42 -19.63
CA ASN A 196 1.27 27.28 -20.71
C ASN A 196 1.07 26.58 -22.07
N ARG A 197 1.00 25.23 -22.11
CA ARG A 197 0.79 24.47 -23.36
C ARG A 197 -0.57 23.78 -23.44
N ASP A 198 -1.12 23.33 -22.32
CA ASP A 198 -2.41 22.64 -22.25
C ASP A 198 -3.36 23.38 -21.30
N PRO A 199 -4.49 23.94 -21.79
CA PRO A 199 -5.43 24.69 -20.95
C PRO A 199 -6.17 23.82 -19.92
N ASP A 200 -6.25 22.50 -20.14
CA ASP A 200 -6.91 21.53 -19.26
C ASP A 200 -5.96 21.00 -18.17
N MET A 201 -4.64 21.14 -18.34
CA MET A 201 -3.64 20.82 -17.33
C MET A 201 -3.34 22.03 -16.44
N LYS A 202 -3.88 22.03 -15.21
CA LYS A 202 -3.60 23.11 -14.25
C LYS A 202 -2.25 22.89 -13.57
N VAL A 203 -1.41 23.92 -13.55
CA VAL A 203 -0.11 23.92 -12.86
C VAL A 203 -0.20 24.88 -11.66
N PHE A 204 0.17 24.40 -10.47
CA PHE A 204 0.13 25.15 -9.19
C PHE A 204 1.47 25.16 -8.46
#